data_AF-A0ABC8CC56-F1
#
_entry.id   AF-A0ABC8CC56-F1
#
_cell.length_a   1.000
_cell.length_b   1.000
_cell.length_c   1.000
_cell.angle_alpha   90.00
_cell.angle_beta   90.00
_cell.angle_gamma   90.00
#
_symmetry.space_group_name_H-M   'P 1'
#
loop_
_entity.id
_entity.type
_entity.pdbx_description
1 polymer ?
#
loop_
_entity_poly.entity_id
_entity_poly.type
_entity_poly.pdbx_seq_one_letter_code
_entity_poly.pdbx_strand_id
1 'polypeptide(L)'
;MIYGYARVSTRDQSTDMKVSRLVEAGIPKERIFMDVISGATEDRPQLNSLLSLFNKEDVLTEEVDMSDRSSRVSYLLMSVIAQNERETINERIRSGIDHAQKYGTKTGRPIGRPKASSAKVQHALDLLASGKSYRHASSIASVSLATLVRRVQAMQQKNQFTRQTHH
;
A
#
# COMPACT_ATOMS: atom_id res chain seq x y z
N MET A 1 8.26 -28.35 17.94
CA MET A 1 8.38 -29.05 16.64
C MET A 1 9.01 -28.11 15.62
N ILE A 2 9.65 -28.65 14.56
CA ILE A 2 10.30 -27.85 13.52
C ILE A 2 9.43 -27.91 12.25
N TYR A 3 9.16 -26.74 11.68
CA TYR A 3 8.40 -26.56 10.44
C TYR A 3 9.23 -25.77 9.43
N GLY A 4 9.10 -26.13 8.16
CA GLY A 4 9.75 -25.43 7.06
C GLY A 4 8.77 -24.53 6.33
N TYR A 5 9.22 -23.34 5.95
CA TYR A 5 8.44 -22.44 5.10
C TYR A 5 9.29 -21.92 3.94
N ALA A 6 8.68 -21.82 2.76
CA ALA A 6 9.33 -21.26 1.58
C ALA A 6 8.38 -20.35 0.80
N ARG A 7 8.85 -19.17 0.39
CA ARG A 7 8.16 -18.30 -0.58
C ARG A 7 8.91 -18.30 -1.91
N VAL A 8 8.18 -18.50 -3.01
CA VAL A 8 8.74 -18.47 -4.38
C VAL A 8 7.92 -17.57 -5.29
N SER A 9 8.61 -16.90 -6.21
CA SER A 9 8.04 -15.92 -7.15
C SER A 9 7.31 -16.56 -8.33
N THR A 10 7.66 -17.79 -8.69
CA THR A 10 7.08 -18.60 -9.78
C THR A 10 7.32 -20.09 -9.50
N ARG A 11 6.44 -20.98 -9.98
CA ARG A 11 6.63 -22.45 -9.93
C ARG A 11 7.60 -22.87 -11.03
N ASP A 12 8.90 -22.72 -10.75
CA ASP A 12 9.98 -23.20 -11.63
C ASP A 12 10.90 -24.17 -10.87
N GLN A 13 11.91 -24.72 -11.54
CA GLN A 13 12.91 -25.65 -10.98
C GLN A 13 13.61 -25.14 -9.70
N SER A 14 13.62 -23.83 -9.45
CA SER A 14 14.14 -23.23 -8.21
C SER A 14 13.31 -23.58 -6.97
N THR A 15 12.05 -23.97 -7.17
CA THR A 15 11.11 -24.38 -6.11
C THR A 15 11.51 -25.72 -5.50
N ASP A 16 11.87 -26.68 -6.37
CA ASP A 16 12.28 -28.03 -5.95
C ASP A 16 13.61 -28.01 -5.19
N MET A 17 14.48 -27.06 -5.52
CA MET A 17 15.76 -26.88 -4.83
C MET A 17 15.58 -26.35 -3.40
N LYS A 18 14.62 -25.45 -3.16
CA LYS A 18 14.32 -24.95 -1.81
C LYS A 18 13.65 -26.01 -0.93
N VAL A 19 12.71 -26.76 -1.49
CA VAL A 19 12.05 -27.87 -0.77
C VAL A 19 13.06 -28.97 -0.45
N SER A 20 13.93 -29.32 -1.40
CA SER A 20 14.99 -30.33 -1.17
C SER A 20 15.93 -29.94 -0.03
N ARG A 21 16.33 -28.67 0.07
CA ARG A 21 17.17 -28.19 1.19
C ARG A 21 16.50 -28.28 2.55
N LEU A 22 15.20 -27.97 2.64
CA LEU A 22 14.45 -28.12 3.89
C LEU A 22 14.33 -29.59 4.31
N VAL A 23 14.18 -30.49 3.35
CA VAL A 23 14.19 -31.94 3.59
C VAL A 23 15.58 -32.42 4.04
N GLU A 24 16.66 -31.94 3.40
CA GLU A 24 18.04 -32.21 3.81
C GLU A 24 18.36 -31.70 5.21
N ALA A 25 17.73 -30.59 5.63
CA ALA A 25 17.79 -30.07 7.00
C ALA A 25 17.00 -30.93 8.03
N GLY A 26 16.40 -32.04 7.60
CA GLY A 26 15.69 -32.99 8.47
C GLY A 26 14.22 -32.66 8.70
N ILE A 27 13.63 -31.74 7.94
CA ILE A 27 12.21 -31.37 8.07
C ILE A 27 11.36 -32.33 7.21
N PRO A 28 10.37 -33.03 7.81
CA PRO A 28 9.46 -33.90 7.04
C PRO A 28 8.70 -33.10 5.99
N LYS A 29 8.49 -33.67 4.80
CA LYS A 29 7.77 -33.01 3.69
C LYS A 29 6.38 -32.54 4.09
N GLU A 30 5.72 -33.27 4.97
CA GLU A 30 4.37 -32.97 5.49
C GLU A 30 4.35 -31.72 6.38
N ARG A 31 5.52 -31.23 6.81
CA ARG A 31 5.69 -30.04 7.64
C ARG A 31 6.32 -28.87 6.89
N ILE A 32 6.36 -28.94 5.56
CA ILE A 32 6.86 -27.88 4.69
C ILE A 32 5.69 -27.15 4.04
N PHE A 33 5.62 -25.84 4.25
CA PHE A 33 4.58 -24.96 3.74
C PHE A 33 5.17 -24.03 2.67
N MET A 34 4.41 -23.74 1.61
CA MET A 34 4.96 -22.98 0.48
C MET A 34 3.97 -22.03 -0.18
N ASP A 35 4.31 -20.74 -0.20
CA ASP A 35 3.57 -19.73 -0.96
C ASP A 35 4.20 -19.50 -2.34
N VAL A 36 3.42 -19.71 -3.41
CA VAL A 36 3.80 -19.37 -4.79
C VAL A 36 3.09 -18.08 -5.17
N ILE A 37 3.79 -16.97 -5.07
CA ILE A 37 3.17 -15.65 -5.24
C ILE A 37 4.14 -14.70 -5.94
N SER A 38 3.70 -14.12 -7.05
CA SER A 38 4.42 -13.05 -7.74
C SER A 38 4.02 -11.67 -7.20
N GLY A 39 5.00 -10.76 -7.09
CA GLY A 39 4.77 -9.37 -6.71
C GLY A 39 4.74 -9.08 -5.20
N ALA A 40 4.61 -7.80 -4.87
CA ALA A 40 4.68 -7.26 -3.51
C ALA A 40 3.34 -7.34 -2.76
N THR A 41 2.72 -8.53 -2.71
CA THR A 41 1.54 -8.78 -1.89
C THR A 41 1.92 -9.26 -0.49
N GLU A 42 1.15 -8.82 0.50
CA GLU A 42 1.26 -9.24 1.89
C GLU A 42 0.52 -10.55 2.17
N ASP A 43 -0.36 -10.98 1.26
CA ASP A 43 -1.09 -12.24 1.42
C ASP A 43 -0.13 -13.45 1.36
N ARG A 44 -0.30 -14.36 2.33
CA ARG A 44 0.57 -15.52 2.59
C ARG A 44 -0.26 -16.67 3.16
N PRO A 45 -1.15 -17.29 2.38
CA PRO A 45 -2.12 -18.26 2.89
C PRO A 45 -1.47 -19.49 3.54
N GLN A 46 -0.34 -19.97 3.00
CA GLN A 46 0.36 -21.14 3.57
C GLN A 46 1.12 -20.77 4.85
N LEU A 47 1.73 -19.59 4.91
CA LEU A 47 2.32 -19.10 6.17
C LEU A 47 1.25 -18.92 7.25
N ASN A 48 0.11 -18.33 6.91
CA ASN A 48 -0.98 -18.10 7.85
C ASN A 48 -1.54 -19.42 8.40
N SER A 49 -1.64 -20.44 7.53
CA SER A 49 -2.05 -21.80 7.92
C SER A 49 -1.02 -22.49 8.81
N LEU A 50 0.27 -22.24 8.59
CA LEU A 50 1.33 -22.75 9.46
C LEU A 50 1.30 -22.06 10.84
N LEU A 51 1.13 -20.75 10.87
CA LEU A 51 1.08 -19.97 12.12
C LEU A 51 -0.11 -20.34 13.00
N SER A 52 -1.23 -20.81 12.44
CA SER A 52 -2.39 -21.28 13.23
C SER A 52 -2.16 -22.64 13.90
N LEU A 53 -1.21 -23.43 13.40
CA LEU A 53 -0.80 -24.71 13.99
C LEU A 53 0.33 -24.56 15.02
N PHE A 54 0.91 -23.37 15.13
CA PHE A 54 2.10 -23.08 15.92
C PHE A 54 1.80 -22.97 17.41
N ASN A 55 2.55 -23.73 18.22
CA ASN A 55 2.58 -23.57 19.66
C ASN A 55 3.78 -22.73 20.10
N LYS A 56 3.77 -22.26 21.35
CA LYS A 56 4.82 -21.40 21.92
C LYS A 56 6.24 -22.00 21.86
N GLU A 57 6.34 -23.32 21.85
CA GLU A 57 7.61 -24.08 21.83
C GLU A 57 8.02 -24.55 20.41
N ASP A 58 7.25 -24.17 19.38
CA ASP A 58 7.57 -24.51 17.99
C ASP A 58 8.57 -23.50 17.40
N VAL A 59 9.40 -23.98 16.48
CA VAL A 59 10.46 -23.17 15.83
C VAL A 59 10.21 -23.13 14.34
N LEU A 60 10.07 -21.91 13.80
CA LEU A 60 9.86 -21.66 12.38
C LEU A 60 11.19 -21.27 11.76
N THR A 61 11.67 -22.06 10.81
CA THR A 61 12.92 -21.79 10.10
C THR A 61 12.63 -21.50 8.63
N GLU A 62 12.96 -20.29 8.17
CA GLU A 62 13.44 -20.09 6.79
C GLU A 62 14.96 -20.36 6.77
N GLU A 63 15.62 -20.35 5.60
CA GLU A 63 17.07 -20.64 5.36
C GLU A 63 18.04 -19.67 6.08
N VAL A 64 17.85 -19.44 7.38
CA VAL A 64 18.44 -18.38 8.17
C VAL A 64 18.84 -18.99 9.50
N ASP A 65 20.11 -19.35 9.64
CA ASP A 65 20.63 -19.99 10.83
C ASP A 65 20.73 -19.01 12.00
N MET A 66 19.72 -19.04 12.88
CA MET A 66 19.61 -18.23 14.08
C MET A 66 20.08 -18.97 15.35
N SER A 67 20.75 -20.13 15.19
CA SER A 67 21.16 -20.96 16.33
C SER A 67 22.22 -20.27 17.20
N ASP A 68 23.17 -19.57 16.59
CA ASP A 68 24.22 -18.85 17.30
C ASP A 68 23.78 -17.47 17.83
N ARG A 69 24.44 -16.98 18.88
CA ARG A 69 24.21 -15.62 19.41
C ARG A 69 24.68 -14.55 18.44
N SER A 70 25.81 -14.77 17.74
CA SER A 70 26.36 -13.80 16.80
C SER A 70 25.46 -13.62 15.58
N SER A 71 24.90 -14.71 15.07
CA SER A 71 23.98 -14.65 13.94
C SER A 71 22.72 -13.86 14.33
N ARG A 72 22.10 -14.16 15.47
CA ARG A 72 20.93 -13.40 15.99
C ARG A 72 21.18 -11.90 16.10
N VAL A 73 22.34 -11.49 16.66
CA VAL A 73 22.70 -10.06 16.76
C VAL A 73 22.84 -9.42 15.38
N SER A 74 23.49 -10.12 14.45
CA SER A 74 23.68 -9.65 13.08
C SER A 74 22.35 -9.44 12.36
N TYR A 75 21.38 -10.35 12.57
CA TYR A 75 20.05 -10.19 11.99
C TYR A 75 19.25 -9.04 12.59
N LEU A 76 19.34 -8.83 13.91
CA LEU A 76 18.74 -7.65 14.54
C LEU A 76 19.32 -6.36 13.96
N LEU A 77 20.65 -6.29 13.80
CA LEU A 77 21.30 -5.14 13.16
C LEU A 77 20.82 -4.95 11.72
N MET A 78 20.75 -6.02 10.93
CA MET A 78 20.29 -5.96 9.55
C MET A 78 18.83 -5.51 9.46
N SER A 79 17.98 -5.93 10.41
CA SER A 79 16.58 -5.49 10.50
C SER A 79 16.47 -3.98 10.74
N VAL A 80 17.34 -3.42 11.59
CA VAL A 80 17.40 -1.98 11.87
C VAL A 80 17.88 -1.22 10.63
N ILE A 81 18.89 -1.74 9.92
CA ILE A 81 19.39 -1.13 8.68
C ILE A 81 18.30 -1.13 7.61
N ALA A 82 17.61 -2.26 7.41
CA ALA A 82 16.52 -2.37 6.43
C ALA A 82 15.38 -1.38 6.73
N GLN A 83 15.05 -1.19 8.01
CA GLN A 83 14.05 -0.21 8.43
C GLN A 83 14.51 1.23 8.13
N ASN A 84 15.77 1.56 8.43
CA ASN A 84 16.34 2.88 8.15
C ASN A 84 16.39 3.18 6.64
N GLU A 85 16.78 2.21 5.81
CA GLU A 85 16.78 2.37 4.35
C GLU A 85 15.36 2.66 3.84
N ARG A 86 14.35 1.97 4.36
CA ARG A 86 12.95 2.20 4.02
C ARG A 86 12.48 3.61 4.40
N GLU A 87 12.88 4.09 5.58
CA GLU A 87 12.59 5.45 6.04
C GLU A 87 13.27 6.49 5.14
N THR A 88 14.55 6.30 4.82
CA THR A 88 15.31 7.18 3.90
C THR A 88 14.64 7.25 2.52
N ILE A 89 14.16 6.14 1.98
CA ILE A 89 13.42 6.12 0.70
C ILE A 89 12.14 6.94 0.83
N ASN A 90 11.37 6.75 1.90
CA ASN A 90 10.13 7.49 2.14
C ASN A 90 10.38 9.00 2.29
N GLU A 91 11.45 9.39 2.99
CA GLU A 91 11.87 10.78 3.11
C GLU A 91 12.22 11.40 1.75
N ARG A 92 12.99 10.66 0.92
CA ARG A 92 13.33 11.11 -0.44
C ARG A 92 12.09 11.26 -1.33
N ILE A 93 11.15 10.33 -1.24
CA ILE A 93 9.88 10.42 -1.96
C ILE A 93 9.10 11.66 -1.53
N ARG A 94 8.97 11.90 -0.22
CA ARG A 94 8.29 13.09 0.32
C ARG A 94 8.96 14.38 -0.14
N SER A 95 10.28 14.47 0.01
CA SER A 95 11.07 15.62 -0.45
C SER A 95 10.89 15.88 -1.96
N GLY A 96 10.88 14.81 -2.77
CA GLY A 96 10.62 14.91 -4.21
C GLY A 96 9.20 15.42 -4.53
N ILE A 97 8.19 14.96 -3.79
CA ILE A 97 6.81 15.44 -3.92
C ILE A 97 6.72 16.91 -3.52
N ASP A 98 7.28 17.30 -2.37
CA ASP A 98 7.27 18.68 -1.88
C ASP A 98 7.97 19.63 -2.85
N HIS A 99 9.13 19.24 -3.36
CA HIS A 99 9.84 19.99 -4.39
C HIS A 99 8.97 20.15 -5.64
N ALA A 100 8.36 19.07 -6.12
CA ALA A 100 7.53 19.12 -7.30
C ALA A 100 6.21 19.88 -7.11
N GLN A 101 5.69 19.96 -5.88
CA GLN A 101 4.56 20.83 -5.54
C GLN A 101 4.95 22.32 -5.57
N LYS A 102 6.15 22.67 -5.08
CA LYS A 102 6.64 24.06 -5.03
C LYS A 102 7.14 24.57 -6.38
N TYR A 103 7.88 23.75 -7.11
CA TYR A 103 8.62 24.16 -8.31
C TYR A 103 8.12 23.50 -9.60
N GLY A 104 7.10 22.65 -9.52
CA GLY A 104 6.60 21.87 -10.65
C GLY A 104 7.39 20.57 -10.88
N THR A 105 6.81 19.66 -11.64
CA THR A 105 7.47 18.39 -12.00
C THR A 105 8.45 18.59 -13.16
N LYS A 106 9.45 17.70 -13.28
CA LYS A 106 10.39 17.70 -14.43
C LYS A 106 9.69 17.56 -15.79
N THR A 107 8.52 16.89 -15.83
CA THR A 107 7.73 16.70 -17.06
C THR A 107 6.73 17.85 -17.29
N GLY A 108 6.65 18.83 -16.38
CA GLY A 108 5.66 19.90 -16.40
C GLY A 108 4.23 19.47 -16.07
N ARG A 109 3.96 18.17 -15.89
CA ARG A 109 2.63 17.66 -15.53
C ARG A 109 2.38 17.76 -14.03
N PRO A 110 1.23 18.26 -13.57
CA PRO A 110 0.93 18.34 -12.15
C PRO A 110 0.90 16.96 -11.49
N ILE A 111 1.30 16.89 -10.22
CA ILE A 111 1.23 15.65 -9.43
C ILE A 111 -0.24 15.32 -9.15
N GLY A 112 -0.62 14.06 -9.40
CA GLY A 112 -1.96 13.55 -9.13
C GLY A 112 -2.94 13.72 -10.29
N ARG A 113 -4.22 13.41 -10.04
CA ARG A 113 -5.27 13.53 -11.06
C ARG A 113 -5.48 15.01 -11.41
N PRO A 114 -5.54 15.39 -12.70
CA PRO A 114 -5.83 16.77 -13.09
C PRO A 114 -7.14 17.24 -12.44
N LYS A 115 -7.15 18.48 -11.94
CA LYS A 115 -8.35 19.10 -11.39
C LYS A 115 -9.44 19.13 -12.47
N ALA A 116 -10.68 18.89 -12.07
CA ALA A 116 -11.81 19.00 -12.99
C ALA A 116 -11.84 20.42 -13.59
N SER A 117 -12.12 20.52 -14.89
CA SER A 117 -12.19 21.80 -15.59
C SER A 117 -13.17 22.75 -14.90
N SER A 118 -12.73 23.99 -14.66
CA SER A 118 -13.54 25.02 -14.01
C SER A 118 -14.87 25.25 -14.73
N ALA A 119 -14.86 25.22 -16.07
CA ALA A 119 -16.07 25.41 -16.89
C ALA A 119 -17.08 24.28 -16.70
N LYS A 120 -16.60 23.02 -16.64
CA LYS A 120 -17.48 21.86 -16.41
C LYS A 120 -18.08 21.88 -15.01
N VAL A 121 -17.29 22.27 -14.01
CA VAL A 121 -17.78 22.41 -12.63
C VAL A 121 -18.83 23.52 -12.55
N GLN A 122 -18.60 24.67 -13.20
CA GLN A 122 -19.56 25.76 -13.21
C GLN A 122 -20.88 25.36 -13.87
N HIS A 123 -20.82 24.72 -15.05
CA HIS A 123 -22.01 24.20 -15.72
C HIS A 123 -22.81 23.22 -14.84
N ALA A 124 -22.13 22.37 -14.07
CA ALA A 124 -22.78 21.48 -13.11
C ALA A 124 -23.50 22.25 -11.99
N LEU A 125 -22.91 23.35 -11.50
CA LEU A 125 -23.52 24.20 -10.47
C LEU A 125 -24.73 24.98 -11.01
N ASP A 126 -24.67 25.44 -12.25
CA ASP A 126 -25.79 26.14 -12.90
C ASP A 126 -26.98 25.18 -13.10
N LEU A 127 -26.71 23.91 -13.43
CA LEU A 127 -27.72 22.86 -13.48
C LEU A 127 -28.34 22.59 -12.10
N LEU A 128 -27.57 22.64 -11.02
CA LEU A 128 -28.11 22.54 -9.66
C LEU A 128 -28.99 23.76 -9.31
N ALA A 129 -28.56 24.96 -9.68
CA ALA A 129 -29.32 26.19 -9.44
C ALA A 129 -30.66 26.20 -10.19
N SER A 130 -30.72 25.59 -11.37
CA SER A 130 -31.97 25.35 -12.12
C SER A 130 -32.81 24.18 -11.58
N GLY A 131 -32.45 23.60 -10.43
CA GLY A 131 -33.23 22.58 -9.74
C GLY A 131 -32.96 21.13 -10.18
N LYS A 132 -31.93 20.86 -11.00
CA LYS A 132 -31.56 19.48 -11.33
C LYS A 132 -30.95 18.78 -10.12
N SER A 133 -31.12 17.45 -10.05
CA SER A 133 -30.49 16.65 -9.01
C SER A 133 -28.98 16.52 -9.21
N TYR A 134 -28.23 16.27 -8.13
CA TYR A 134 -26.78 16.08 -8.16
C TYR A 134 -26.32 15.02 -9.16
N ARG A 135 -27.03 13.88 -9.22
CA ARG A 135 -26.70 12.80 -10.15
C ARG A 135 -26.91 13.23 -11.61
N HIS A 136 -27.98 13.97 -11.87
CA HIS A 136 -28.31 14.47 -13.21
C HIS A 136 -27.30 15.54 -13.67
N ALA A 137 -26.98 16.51 -12.81
CA ALA A 137 -26.00 17.56 -13.08
C ALA A 137 -24.58 16.98 -13.29
N SER A 138 -24.19 15.99 -12.48
CA SER A 138 -22.93 15.26 -12.62
C SER A 138 -22.81 14.56 -13.98
N SER A 139 -23.88 13.88 -14.42
CA SER A 139 -23.92 13.18 -15.71
C SER A 139 -23.80 14.14 -16.89
N ILE A 140 -24.60 15.22 -16.92
CA ILE A 140 -24.58 16.19 -18.02
C ILE A 140 -23.24 16.89 -18.12
N ALA A 141 -22.71 17.40 -17.00
CA ALA A 141 -21.48 18.18 -17.00
C ALA A 141 -20.20 17.33 -17.13
N SER A 142 -20.33 15.99 -17.12
CA SER A 142 -19.20 15.05 -17.12
C SER A 142 -18.20 15.34 -15.99
N VAL A 143 -18.73 15.54 -14.77
CA VAL A 143 -17.97 15.76 -13.53
C VAL A 143 -18.37 14.69 -12.54
N SER A 144 -17.41 14.12 -11.78
CA SER A 144 -17.75 13.09 -10.80
C SER A 144 -18.69 13.63 -9.71
N LEU A 145 -19.64 12.80 -9.27
CA LEU A 145 -20.57 13.17 -8.20
C LEU A 145 -19.83 13.61 -6.94
N ALA A 146 -18.75 12.91 -6.57
CA ALA A 146 -17.90 13.25 -5.43
C ALA A 146 -17.26 14.64 -5.58
N THR A 147 -16.79 15.00 -6.77
CA THR A 147 -16.24 16.34 -7.05
C THR A 147 -17.31 17.43 -6.88
N LEU A 148 -18.52 17.19 -7.40
CA LEU A 148 -19.63 18.13 -7.33
C LEU A 148 -20.09 18.35 -5.88
N VAL A 149 -20.33 17.26 -5.14
CA VAL A 149 -20.74 17.29 -3.74
C VAL A 149 -19.71 18.03 -2.88
N ARG A 150 -18.42 17.69 -3.02
CA ARG A 150 -17.32 18.38 -2.30
C ARG A 150 -17.31 19.88 -2.59
N ARG A 151 -17.59 20.29 -3.83
CA ARG A 151 -17.57 21.70 -4.22
C ARG A 151 -18.74 22.48 -3.62
N VAL A 152 -19.95 21.91 -3.63
CA VAL A 152 -21.14 22.55 -3.04
C VAL A 152 -20.98 22.70 -1.53
N GLN A 153 -20.49 21.67 -0.83
CA GLN A 153 -20.21 21.75 0.61
C GLN A 153 -19.21 22.87 0.95
N ALA A 154 -18.12 22.98 0.18
CA ALA A 154 -17.14 24.05 0.37
C ALA A 154 -17.74 25.47 0.16
N MET A 155 -18.70 25.62 -0.77
CA MET A 155 -19.40 26.90 -0.98
C MET A 155 -20.34 27.25 0.18
N GLN A 156 -21.08 26.26 0.70
CA GLN A 156 -21.97 26.46 1.84
C GLN A 156 -21.21 26.87 3.10
N GLN A 157 -20.09 26.20 3.39
CA GLN A 157 -19.24 26.54 4.53
C GLN A 157 -18.68 27.97 4.41
N LYS A 158 -18.25 28.37 3.21
CA LYS A 158 -17.76 29.73 2.95
C LYS A 158 -18.87 30.77 3.17
N ASN A 159 -20.09 30.51 2.68
CA ASN A 159 -21.23 31.41 2.87
C ASN A 159 -21.67 31.51 4.33
N GLN A 160 -21.55 30.44 5.12
CA GLN A 160 -21.83 30.46 6.56
C GLN A 160 -20.79 31.29 7.33
N PHE A 161 -19.50 31.12 7.01
CA PHE A 161 -18.41 31.87 7.64
C PHE A 161 -18.53 33.39 7.40
N THR A 162 -18.79 33.82 6.16
CA THR A 162 -18.94 35.25 5.83
C THR A 162 -20.13 35.90 6.55
N ARG A 163 -21.19 35.14 6.88
CA ARG A 163 -22.34 35.65 7.63
C ARG A 163 -22.06 35.82 9.12
N GLN A 164 -21.10 35.08 9.68
CA GLN A 164 -20.73 35.17 11.10
C GLN A 164 -19.70 36.28 11.38
N THR A 165 -18.90 36.69 10.41
CA THR A 165 -17.88 37.74 10.56
C THR A 165 -18.41 39.17 10.43
N HIS A 166 -19.68 39.34 10.05
CA HIS A 166 -20.34 40.64 9.87
C HIS A 166 -21.41 40.94 10.95
N HIS A 167 -21.42 40.15 12.04
CA HIS A 167 -22.16 40.43 13.27
C HIS A 167 -21.19 40.79 14.39
#